data_AF-A0A7C3XTF7-F1
#
_entry.id   AF-A0A7C3XTF7-F1
#
_cell.length_a   1.000
_cell.length_b   1.000
_cell.length_c   1.000
_cell.angle_alpha   90.00
_cell.angle_beta   90.00
_cell.angle_gamma   90.00
#
_symmetry.space_group_name_H-M   'P 1'
#
loop_
_entity.id
_entity.type
_entity.pdbx_description
1 polymer ?
#
loop_
_entity_poly.entity_id
_entity_poly.type
_entity_poly.pdbx_seq_one_letter_code
_entity_poly.pdbx_strand_id
1 'polypeptide(L)'
;MKSINKFLVWVGVFFIFQSNLSATNNYIWWEAEDYETSSFPSESWFSASTFPETSFLLSQNDWLTVDENSAGKKLFAKYKVEIPEEGMWNLWTRKFWKHGPFKWRFDDSEWSYCGNDCALADSVTFRQFLCANWVFLGKVNLSKGSHSFEILLDDNPKPVAGFDCFLLIKGPFVARGKLKPDERSGKKEKGYFSWEPYLDPFTDDALLDLRYLNEQQAGEKGFVRITNSNFITADSKPLKLFGVNLGYENLLQDRDSIDYLAKILAKKGVNAVRVHGSLWSPTNLSCIDKEKLSSLHYAVYAFKKQGIYTHISLYFPLWLYIKPEYGIEGYDTIENKFPFGLIFFEPKLRSYYQSW
;
A
#
# COMPACT_ATOMS: atom_id res chain seq x y z
N MET A 1 66.56 -43.09 25.18
CA MET A 1 66.34 -42.40 23.90
C MET A 1 64.87 -42.53 23.53
N LYS A 2 64.09 -41.46 23.72
CA LYS A 2 62.63 -41.45 23.54
C LYS A 2 62.29 -41.16 22.07
N SER A 3 61.45 -42.00 21.47
CA SER A 3 60.93 -41.84 20.11
C SER A 3 59.91 -40.72 20.02
N ILE A 4 60.03 -39.91 18.98
CA ILE A 4 59.13 -38.80 18.63
C ILE A 4 57.87 -39.38 17.96
N ASN A 5 56.71 -39.23 18.60
CA ASN A 5 55.41 -39.49 18.00
C ASN A 5 55.00 -38.30 17.12
N LYS A 6 54.81 -38.56 15.82
CA LYS A 6 54.21 -37.61 14.86
C LYS A 6 52.69 -37.58 15.07
N PHE A 7 52.16 -36.46 15.52
CA PHE A 7 50.72 -36.19 15.53
C PHE A 7 50.34 -35.57 14.17
N LEU A 8 49.58 -36.31 13.35
CA LEU A 8 48.95 -35.77 12.15
C LEU A 8 47.75 -34.90 12.58
N VAL A 9 47.78 -33.61 12.27
CA VAL A 9 46.62 -32.72 12.39
C VAL A 9 45.82 -32.82 11.09
N TRP A 10 44.63 -33.39 11.17
CA TRP A 10 43.63 -33.33 10.11
C TRP A 10 42.97 -31.96 10.14
N VAL A 11 43.30 -31.09 9.17
CA VAL A 11 42.54 -29.86 8.90
C VAL A 11 41.35 -30.25 8.02
N GLY A 12 40.19 -30.44 8.64
CA GLY A 12 38.93 -30.59 7.93
C GLY A 12 38.49 -29.25 7.35
N VAL A 13 38.63 -29.09 6.04
CA VAL A 13 38.04 -27.97 5.30
C VAL A 13 36.54 -28.21 5.21
N PHE A 14 35.76 -27.55 6.07
CA PHE A 14 34.31 -27.48 5.92
C PHE A 14 34.00 -26.56 4.74
N PHE A 15 33.69 -27.15 3.59
CA PHE A 15 32.97 -26.45 2.53
C PHE A 15 31.56 -26.17 3.05
N ILE A 16 31.34 -24.93 3.51
CA ILE A 16 29.98 -24.39 3.61
C ILE A 16 29.50 -24.28 2.16
N PHE A 17 28.72 -25.26 1.72
CA PHE A 17 27.87 -25.09 0.56
C PHE A 17 26.88 -23.97 0.90
N GLN A 18 27.23 -22.73 0.56
CA GLN A 18 26.23 -21.72 0.30
C GLN A 18 25.43 -22.26 -0.88
N SER A 19 24.28 -22.85 -0.59
CA SER A 19 23.25 -23.01 -1.59
C SER A 19 22.92 -21.60 -2.07
N ASN A 20 23.51 -21.20 -3.19
CA ASN A 20 22.90 -20.21 -4.05
C ASN A 20 21.57 -20.83 -4.46
N LEU A 21 20.51 -20.57 -3.67
CA LEU A 21 19.16 -20.61 -4.19
C LEU A 21 19.22 -19.70 -5.42
N SER A 22 19.18 -20.31 -6.60
CA SER A 22 18.92 -19.61 -7.84
C SER A 22 17.68 -18.78 -7.58
N ALA A 23 17.83 -17.47 -7.44
CA ALA A 23 16.71 -16.56 -7.37
C ALA A 23 15.97 -16.73 -8.69
N THR A 24 14.90 -17.52 -8.68
CA THR A 24 13.82 -17.30 -9.63
C THR A 24 13.45 -15.84 -9.41
N ASN A 25 13.70 -14.99 -10.40
CA ASN A 25 13.37 -13.57 -10.30
C ASN A 25 11.84 -13.50 -10.09
N ASN A 26 11.43 -13.41 -8.84
CA ASN A 26 10.03 -13.34 -8.43
C ASN A 26 9.40 -11.99 -8.82
N TYR A 27 10.15 -11.15 -9.52
CA TYR A 27 9.72 -9.86 -10.02
C TYR A 27 10.36 -9.50 -11.36
N ILE A 28 9.74 -8.56 -12.05
CA ILE A 28 10.17 -7.93 -13.29
C ILE A 28 10.09 -6.43 -13.05
N TRP A 29 11.14 -5.70 -13.44
CA TRP A 29 11.26 -4.26 -13.22
C TRP A 29 11.66 -3.58 -14.52
N TRP A 30 11.03 -2.45 -14.84
CA TRP A 30 11.43 -1.59 -15.94
C TRP A 30 11.22 -0.12 -15.59
N GLU A 31 12.10 0.73 -16.11
CA GLU A 31 12.02 2.17 -15.87
C GLU A 31 11.00 2.81 -16.80
N ALA A 32 10.38 3.89 -16.35
CA ALA A 32 9.35 4.56 -17.13
C ALA A 32 9.93 5.40 -18.27
N GLU A 33 11.15 5.89 -18.14
CA GLU A 33 11.89 6.59 -19.18
C GLU A 33 12.44 5.64 -20.27
N ASP A 34 12.51 4.33 -20.02
CA ASP A 34 12.99 3.31 -20.96
C ASP A 34 11.84 2.71 -21.79
N TYR A 35 11.18 3.57 -22.58
CA TYR A 35 10.06 3.20 -23.44
C TYR A 35 10.50 2.82 -24.86
N GLU A 36 9.71 1.99 -25.55
CA GLU A 36 9.87 1.75 -27.00
C GLU A 36 9.37 2.95 -27.82
N THR A 37 8.21 3.48 -27.44
CA THR A 37 7.59 4.64 -28.09
C THR A 37 6.82 5.46 -27.05
N SER A 38 6.85 6.78 -27.19
CA SER A 38 6.17 7.69 -26.27
C SER A 38 5.80 9.00 -26.95
N SER A 39 4.76 9.66 -26.45
CA SER A 39 4.41 11.03 -26.81
C SER A 39 4.58 12.02 -25.65
N PHE A 40 5.12 11.57 -24.51
CA PHE A 40 5.51 12.46 -23.42
C PHE A 40 6.62 13.41 -23.87
N PRO A 41 6.66 14.65 -23.34
CA PRO A 41 7.74 15.57 -23.65
C PRO A 41 9.07 15.05 -23.08
N SER A 42 10.18 15.43 -23.72
CA SER A 42 11.52 15.09 -23.22
C SER A 42 11.89 15.83 -21.94
N GLU A 43 11.24 16.97 -21.66
CA GLU A 43 11.46 17.79 -20.47
C GLU A 43 10.13 18.40 -20.00
N SER A 44 10.01 18.60 -18.69
CA SER A 44 8.92 19.31 -18.04
C SER A 44 9.41 20.00 -16.76
N TRP A 45 8.55 20.78 -16.10
CA TRP A 45 8.83 21.35 -14.78
C TRP A 45 9.06 20.28 -13.68
N PHE A 46 8.77 19.02 -13.97
CA PHE A 46 8.96 17.89 -13.05
C PHE A 46 10.12 16.98 -13.44
N SER A 47 10.88 17.29 -14.51
CA SER A 47 12.09 16.54 -14.87
C SER A 47 13.12 16.51 -13.73
N ALA A 48 13.92 15.43 -13.68
CA ALA A 48 15.00 15.29 -12.70
C ALA A 48 16.03 16.43 -12.74
N SER A 49 16.21 17.04 -13.91
CA SER A 49 17.03 18.25 -14.13
C SER A 49 16.61 19.44 -13.24
N THR A 50 15.37 19.47 -12.76
CA THR A 50 14.83 20.55 -11.90
C THR A 50 15.07 20.34 -10.40
N PHE A 51 15.64 19.20 -10.00
CA PHE A 51 16.02 18.87 -8.62
C PHE A 51 17.30 18.00 -8.57
N PRO A 52 18.42 18.48 -9.12
CA PRO A 52 19.64 17.67 -9.30
C PRO A 52 20.24 17.17 -7.99
N GLU A 53 20.02 17.89 -6.88
CA GLU A 53 20.53 17.50 -5.56
C GLU A 53 19.81 16.28 -4.98
N THR A 54 18.60 15.97 -5.43
CA THR A 54 17.76 14.89 -4.90
C THR A 54 17.29 13.92 -5.98
N SER A 55 17.68 14.10 -7.24
CA SER A 55 17.36 13.20 -8.34
C SER A 55 17.78 11.77 -8.06
N PHE A 56 18.85 11.57 -7.27
CA PHE A 56 19.29 10.25 -6.80
C PHE A 56 18.24 9.45 -6.00
N LEU A 57 17.12 10.06 -5.63
CA LEU A 57 15.98 9.39 -5.00
C LEU A 57 15.02 8.71 -6.00
N LEU A 58 15.23 8.90 -7.30
CA LEU A 58 14.60 8.15 -8.39
C LEU A 58 15.39 6.87 -8.69
N SER A 59 14.71 5.87 -9.26
CA SER A 59 15.24 4.52 -9.51
C SER A 59 16.48 4.50 -10.41
N GLN A 60 16.58 5.40 -11.39
CA GLN A 60 17.79 5.65 -12.19
C GLN A 60 18.15 7.14 -12.32
N ASN A 61 17.76 7.93 -11.32
CA ASN A 61 17.97 9.38 -11.28
C ASN A 61 17.20 10.17 -12.35
N ASP A 62 16.29 9.52 -13.09
CA ASP A 62 15.37 10.13 -14.04
C ASP A 62 13.99 9.45 -13.96
N TRP A 63 13.01 10.02 -14.66
CA TRP A 63 11.65 9.52 -14.74
C TRP A 63 10.84 10.20 -15.86
N LEU A 64 9.80 9.53 -16.36
CA LEU A 64 8.91 10.05 -17.40
C LEU A 64 7.95 11.10 -16.82
N THR A 65 7.95 12.32 -17.36
CA THR A 65 7.15 13.43 -16.77
C THR A 65 6.40 14.28 -17.79
N VAL A 66 5.39 14.99 -17.29
CA VAL A 66 4.64 16.00 -18.06
C VAL A 66 4.08 17.08 -17.16
N ASP A 67 3.95 18.28 -17.72
CA ASP A 67 3.29 19.43 -17.12
C ASP A 67 2.23 20.02 -18.07
N GLU A 68 1.59 21.11 -17.62
CA GLU A 68 0.49 21.74 -18.32
C GLU A 68 0.83 22.28 -19.72
N ASN A 69 2.10 22.39 -20.09
CA ASN A 69 2.51 22.80 -21.44
C ASN A 69 2.17 21.76 -22.50
N SER A 70 1.82 20.53 -22.10
CA SER A 70 1.34 19.48 -22.99
C SER A 70 -0.18 19.36 -23.05
N ALA A 71 -0.91 20.37 -22.56
CA ALA A 71 -2.37 20.42 -22.63
C ALA A 71 -2.91 20.13 -24.04
N GLY A 72 -3.97 19.32 -24.11
CA GLY A 72 -4.62 18.94 -25.36
C GLY A 72 -3.88 17.89 -26.20
N LYS A 73 -2.72 17.40 -25.75
CA LYS A 73 -2.00 16.29 -26.40
C LYS A 73 -2.43 14.96 -25.79
N LYS A 74 -2.57 13.94 -26.64
CA LYS A 74 -2.70 12.55 -26.20
C LYS A 74 -1.33 12.03 -25.76
N LEU A 75 -1.18 11.74 -24.47
CA LEU A 75 0.10 11.38 -23.83
C LEU A 75 0.12 9.88 -23.51
N PHE A 76 0.99 9.12 -24.18
CA PHE A 76 1.11 7.67 -24.00
C PHE A 76 2.58 7.26 -23.96
N ALA A 77 2.86 6.11 -23.35
CA ALA A 77 4.14 5.41 -23.44
C ALA A 77 3.90 3.91 -23.56
N LYS A 78 4.71 3.25 -24.39
CA LYS A 78 4.63 1.83 -24.69
C LYS A 78 5.98 1.17 -24.41
N TYR A 79 5.93 0.01 -23.78
CA TYR A 79 7.08 -0.75 -23.30
C TYR A 79 6.97 -2.19 -23.78
N LYS A 80 8.11 -2.83 -23.98
CA LYS A 80 8.20 -4.27 -24.16
C LYS A 80 8.66 -4.92 -22.86
N VAL A 81 7.90 -5.89 -22.38
CA VAL A 81 8.15 -6.58 -21.10
C VAL A 81 8.26 -8.07 -21.36
N GLU A 82 9.37 -8.67 -20.96
CA GLU A 82 9.60 -10.11 -21.10
C GLU A 82 9.16 -10.84 -19.82
N ILE A 83 8.14 -11.69 -19.94
CA ILE A 83 7.57 -12.47 -18.84
C ILE A 83 8.25 -13.84 -18.80
N PRO A 84 8.99 -14.19 -17.72
CA PRO A 84 9.81 -15.39 -17.68
C PRO A 84 8.98 -16.68 -17.49
N GLU A 85 7.79 -16.55 -16.90
CA GLU A 85 6.89 -17.65 -16.61
C GLU A 85 5.44 -17.19 -16.57
N GLU A 86 4.54 -18.08 -17.00
CA GLU A 86 3.11 -17.83 -16.93
C GLU A 86 2.64 -17.73 -15.47
N GLY A 87 1.71 -16.81 -15.23
CA GLY A 87 0.95 -16.78 -13.98
C GLY A 87 0.37 -15.43 -13.63
N MET A 88 -0.13 -15.36 -12.40
CA MET A 88 -0.65 -14.14 -11.81
C MET A 88 0.48 -13.27 -11.25
N TRP A 89 0.50 -12.01 -11.63
CA TRP A 89 1.46 -11.00 -11.20
C TRP A 89 0.73 -9.81 -10.57
N ASN A 90 1.31 -9.24 -9.52
CA ASN A 90 0.90 -7.97 -8.95
C ASN A 90 1.64 -6.84 -9.68
N LEU A 91 0.90 -5.97 -10.37
CA LEU A 91 1.45 -4.82 -11.08
C LEU A 91 1.46 -3.58 -10.16
N TRP A 92 2.61 -2.93 -10.10
CA TRP A 92 2.86 -1.70 -9.36
C TRP A 92 3.51 -0.66 -10.26
N THR A 93 3.34 0.61 -9.91
CA THR A 93 4.12 1.73 -10.46
C THR A 93 4.60 2.63 -9.33
N ARG A 94 5.78 3.23 -9.47
CA ARG A 94 6.20 4.36 -8.65
C ARG A 94 5.92 5.64 -9.43
N LYS A 95 5.06 6.51 -8.90
CA LYS A 95 4.57 7.69 -9.63
C LYS A 95 4.42 8.92 -8.74
N PHE A 96 4.22 10.07 -9.38
CA PHE A 96 4.01 11.36 -8.72
C PHE A 96 2.66 11.42 -8.01
N TRP A 97 2.67 11.07 -6.72
CA TRP A 97 1.51 11.20 -5.82
C TRP A 97 0.21 10.69 -6.47
N LYS A 98 -0.90 11.38 -6.21
CA LYS A 98 -2.20 11.15 -6.86
C LYS A 98 -2.33 11.85 -8.21
N HIS A 99 -1.33 12.62 -8.66
CA HIS A 99 -1.38 13.33 -9.94
C HIS A 99 -1.33 12.38 -11.15
N GLY A 100 -1.93 12.80 -12.26
CA GLY A 100 -1.90 12.05 -13.52
C GLY A 100 -2.66 10.73 -13.45
N PRO A 101 -4.00 10.76 -13.29
CA PRO A 101 -4.81 9.60 -13.60
C PRO A 101 -4.51 9.08 -15.00
N PHE A 102 -4.50 7.76 -15.16
CA PHE A 102 -4.09 7.14 -16.41
C PHE A 102 -4.75 5.79 -16.59
N LYS A 103 -4.84 5.38 -17.85
CA LYS A 103 -5.21 4.04 -18.26
C LYS A 103 -3.96 3.22 -18.51
N TRP A 104 -4.04 1.93 -18.27
CA TRP A 104 -2.97 0.99 -18.57
C TRP A 104 -3.53 -0.34 -19.09
N ARG A 105 -2.74 -1.08 -19.86
CA ARG A 105 -3.09 -2.42 -20.34
C ARG A 105 -1.85 -3.23 -20.73
N PHE A 106 -2.03 -4.54 -20.82
CA PHE A 106 -1.11 -5.44 -21.51
C PHE A 106 -1.73 -5.87 -22.85
N ASP A 107 -0.93 -5.84 -23.90
CA ASP A 107 -1.31 -6.20 -25.27
C ASP A 107 -2.62 -5.51 -25.69
N ASP A 108 -3.57 -6.30 -26.18
CA ASP A 108 -4.90 -5.83 -26.62
C ASP A 108 -5.97 -6.03 -25.54
N SER A 109 -5.59 -6.17 -24.27
CA SER A 109 -6.57 -6.25 -23.17
C SER A 109 -7.38 -4.96 -23.05
N GLU A 110 -8.52 -5.04 -22.35
CA GLU A 110 -9.26 -3.85 -21.97
C GLU A 110 -8.38 -2.92 -21.12
N TRP A 111 -8.63 -1.61 -21.26
CA TRP A 111 -7.96 -0.60 -20.47
C TRP A 111 -8.41 -0.67 -19.02
N SER A 112 -7.46 -0.90 -18.13
CA SER A 112 -7.62 -0.67 -16.70
C SER A 112 -7.34 0.81 -16.39
N TYR A 113 -7.85 1.31 -15.26
CA TYR A 113 -7.74 2.72 -14.90
C TYR A 113 -7.18 2.89 -13.48
N CYS A 114 -6.23 3.81 -13.33
CA CYS A 114 -5.72 4.28 -12.05
C CYS A 114 -6.13 5.73 -11.83
N GLY A 115 -7.04 5.97 -10.89
CA GLY A 115 -7.56 7.29 -10.55
C GLY A 115 -6.79 8.02 -9.45
N ASN A 116 -7.31 9.20 -9.06
CA ASN A 116 -6.80 10.00 -7.93
C ASN A 116 -7.07 9.35 -6.55
N ASP A 117 -7.97 8.38 -6.52
CA ASP A 117 -8.38 7.60 -5.35
C ASP A 117 -7.42 6.45 -5.02
N CYS A 118 -6.35 6.27 -5.80
CA CYS A 118 -5.32 5.28 -5.53
C CYS A 118 -4.71 5.38 -4.12
N ALA A 119 -4.36 4.22 -3.57
CA ALA A 119 -3.60 4.08 -2.33
C ALA A 119 -2.11 4.37 -2.60
N LEU A 120 -1.48 5.07 -1.66
CA LEU A 120 -0.05 5.40 -1.74
C LEU A 120 0.73 4.53 -0.74
N ALA A 121 1.61 3.68 -1.25
CA ALA A 121 2.58 2.95 -0.46
C ALA A 121 3.90 3.75 -0.46
N ASP A 122 4.40 4.07 0.74
CA ASP A 122 5.58 4.91 0.95
C ASP A 122 5.45 6.34 0.36
N SER A 123 6.35 7.26 0.72
CA SER A 123 6.42 8.60 0.15
C SER A 123 7.84 9.15 0.24
N VAL A 124 8.43 9.45 -0.93
CA VAL A 124 9.77 10.06 -1.01
C VAL A 124 9.66 11.44 -1.64
N THR A 125 10.01 12.47 -0.87
CA THR A 125 9.98 13.87 -1.32
C THR A 125 11.29 14.24 -2.01
N PHE A 126 11.22 14.77 -3.23
CA PHE A 126 12.37 15.28 -3.99
C PHE A 126 12.60 16.76 -3.71
N ARG A 127 11.53 17.56 -3.71
CA ARG A 127 11.51 18.97 -3.31
C ARG A 127 10.11 19.34 -2.83
N GLN A 128 9.91 20.60 -2.42
CA GLN A 128 8.58 21.07 -2.02
C GLN A 128 7.54 20.78 -3.13
N PHE A 129 6.44 20.12 -2.75
CA PHE A 129 5.34 19.71 -3.63
C PHE A 129 5.68 18.67 -4.71
N LEU A 130 6.85 18.04 -4.66
CA LEU A 130 7.23 16.99 -5.60
C LEU A 130 7.73 15.75 -4.85
N CYS A 131 7.04 14.64 -5.05
CA CYS A 131 7.35 13.37 -4.42
C CYS A 131 7.03 12.20 -5.35
N ALA A 132 7.48 11.01 -4.98
CA ALA A 132 7.05 9.76 -5.59
C ALA A 132 6.53 8.78 -4.54
N ASN A 133 5.52 8.02 -4.94
CA ASN A 133 4.83 7.02 -4.14
C ASN A 133 4.66 5.74 -4.96
N TRP A 134 4.69 4.59 -4.31
CA TRP A 134 4.30 3.34 -4.95
C TRP A 134 2.78 3.21 -4.97
N VAL A 135 2.25 2.75 -6.10
CA VAL A 135 0.83 2.56 -6.34
C VAL A 135 0.62 1.16 -6.91
N PHE A 136 -0.24 0.37 -6.27
CA PHE A 136 -0.69 -0.89 -6.82
C PHE A 136 -1.73 -0.63 -7.91
N LEU A 137 -1.51 -1.22 -9.09
CA LEU A 137 -2.39 -1.04 -10.25
C LEU A 137 -3.40 -2.17 -10.40
N GLY A 138 -3.04 -3.39 -10.01
CA GLY A 138 -3.93 -4.54 -10.10
C GLY A 138 -3.17 -5.86 -10.24
N LYS A 139 -3.93 -6.96 -10.27
CA LYS A 139 -3.40 -8.28 -10.63
C LYS A 139 -3.59 -8.53 -12.12
N VAL A 140 -2.58 -9.04 -12.78
CA VAL A 140 -2.62 -9.41 -14.21
C VAL A 140 -2.22 -10.87 -14.36
N ASN A 141 -2.94 -11.62 -15.20
CA ASN A 141 -2.53 -12.95 -15.60
C ASN A 141 -1.79 -12.84 -16.93
N LEU A 142 -0.52 -13.23 -16.97
CA LEU A 142 0.31 -13.10 -18.16
C LEU A 142 0.89 -14.46 -18.53
N SER A 143 0.93 -14.76 -19.82
CA SER A 143 1.67 -15.91 -20.35
C SER A 143 3.17 -15.67 -20.31
N LYS A 144 3.96 -16.75 -20.42
CA LYS A 144 5.41 -16.61 -20.66
C LYS A 144 5.66 -16.02 -22.05
N GLY A 145 6.56 -15.05 -22.14
CA GLY A 145 7.01 -14.47 -23.42
C GLY A 145 7.00 -12.95 -23.42
N SER A 146 7.12 -12.37 -24.61
CA SER A 146 7.12 -10.92 -24.82
C SER A 146 5.70 -10.38 -24.79
N HIS A 147 5.48 -9.35 -23.96
CA HIS A 147 4.22 -8.61 -23.85
C HIS A 147 4.43 -7.11 -24.06
N SER A 148 3.41 -6.44 -24.57
CA SER A 148 3.38 -4.99 -24.71
C SER A 148 2.67 -4.37 -23.51
N PHE A 149 3.35 -3.55 -22.71
CA PHE A 149 2.71 -2.74 -21.68
C PHE A 149 2.51 -1.31 -22.17
N GLU A 150 1.30 -0.77 -22.03
CA GLU A 150 0.97 0.58 -22.48
C GLU A 150 0.34 1.37 -21.35
N ILE A 151 0.77 2.63 -21.20
CA ILE A 151 0.07 3.64 -20.41
C ILE A 151 -0.46 4.75 -21.30
N LEU A 152 -1.62 5.27 -20.94
CA LEU A 152 -2.26 6.40 -21.59
C LEU A 152 -2.75 7.36 -20.49
N LEU A 153 -2.17 8.55 -20.41
CA LEU A 153 -2.62 9.56 -19.47
C LEU A 153 -4.06 9.93 -19.78
N ASP A 154 -4.88 10.14 -18.74
CA ASP A 154 -6.25 10.58 -18.92
C ASP A 154 -6.30 11.96 -19.59
N ASP A 155 -7.34 12.24 -20.37
CA ASP A 155 -7.47 13.42 -21.24
C ASP A 155 -7.78 14.69 -20.41
N ASN A 156 -6.82 15.07 -19.55
CA ASN A 156 -6.91 16.22 -18.66
C ASN A 156 -6.44 17.49 -19.39
N PRO A 157 -7.20 18.60 -19.33
CA PRO A 157 -6.78 19.88 -19.92
C PRO A 157 -5.51 20.47 -19.28
N LYS A 158 -5.09 19.97 -18.11
CA LYS A 158 -3.84 20.35 -17.44
C LYS A 158 -3.09 19.09 -17.00
N PRO A 159 -2.40 18.40 -17.93
CA PRO A 159 -1.71 17.17 -17.59
C PRO A 159 -0.58 17.46 -16.62
N VAL A 160 -0.55 16.73 -15.51
CA VAL A 160 0.55 16.73 -14.54
C VAL A 160 0.75 15.29 -14.15
N ALA A 161 1.91 14.72 -14.48
CA ALA A 161 2.24 13.34 -14.12
C ALA A 161 3.75 13.15 -14.06
N GLY A 162 4.14 12.13 -13.30
CA GLY A 162 5.49 11.59 -13.28
C GLY A 162 5.42 10.09 -13.00
N PHE A 163 6.16 9.29 -13.76
CA PHE A 163 6.29 7.85 -13.59
C PHE A 163 7.78 7.53 -13.50
N ASP A 164 8.22 6.96 -12.39
CA ASP A 164 9.62 6.57 -12.15
C ASP A 164 9.88 5.17 -12.70
N CYS A 165 9.06 4.20 -12.28
CA CYS A 165 9.25 2.81 -12.70
C CYS A 165 7.98 1.99 -12.57
N PHE A 166 8.06 0.76 -13.08
CA PHE A 166 7.01 -0.25 -12.98
C PHE A 166 7.58 -1.58 -12.50
N LEU A 167 6.72 -2.35 -11.84
CA LEU A 167 7.09 -3.59 -11.18
C LEU A 167 5.97 -4.63 -11.36
N LEU A 168 6.30 -5.79 -11.89
CA LEU A 168 5.50 -7.00 -11.73
C LEU A 168 6.15 -7.86 -10.66
N ILE A 169 5.39 -8.35 -9.69
CA ILE A 169 5.92 -9.19 -8.60
C ILE A 169 4.93 -10.28 -8.21
N LYS A 170 5.44 -11.44 -7.81
CA LYS A 170 4.63 -12.51 -7.21
C LYS A 170 4.52 -12.29 -5.70
N GLY A 171 3.28 -12.19 -5.21
CA GLY A 171 3.00 -12.03 -3.77
C GLY A 171 3.12 -10.58 -3.28
N PRO A 172 3.16 -10.37 -1.95
CA PRO A 172 3.14 -9.04 -1.36
C PRO A 172 4.44 -8.27 -1.65
N PHE A 173 4.34 -6.94 -1.70
CA PHE A 173 5.46 -6.03 -1.92
C PHE A 173 5.51 -4.98 -0.81
N VAL A 174 6.69 -4.78 -0.20
CA VAL A 174 6.92 -3.71 0.77
C VAL A 174 7.76 -2.63 0.10
N ALA A 175 7.07 -1.58 -0.35
CA ALA A 175 7.65 -0.38 -0.94
C ALA A 175 8.67 0.29 0.01
N ARG A 176 9.86 0.60 -0.51
CA ARG A 176 10.94 1.31 0.21
C ARG A 176 11.70 2.26 -0.72
N GLY A 177 11.16 3.45 -0.92
CA GLY A 177 11.70 4.46 -1.81
C GLY A 177 11.93 3.89 -3.20
N LYS A 178 13.16 4.02 -3.69
CA LYS A 178 13.57 3.55 -5.01
C LYS A 178 14.07 2.11 -5.07
N LEU A 179 14.13 1.42 -3.93
CA LEU A 179 14.75 0.10 -3.83
C LEU A 179 13.90 -0.94 -4.58
N LYS A 180 14.57 -1.83 -5.30
CA LYS A 180 13.95 -3.00 -5.91
C LYS A 180 13.49 -3.98 -4.82
N PRO A 181 12.59 -4.93 -5.13
CA PRO A 181 12.22 -5.98 -4.19
C PRO A 181 13.46 -6.63 -3.57
N ASP A 182 13.41 -6.80 -2.24
CA ASP A 182 14.48 -7.36 -1.40
C ASP A 182 15.81 -6.58 -1.34
N GLU A 183 15.96 -5.50 -2.10
CA GLU A 183 17.10 -4.61 -1.98
C GLU A 183 17.11 -3.90 -0.61
N ARG A 184 18.32 -3.57 -0.15
CA ARG A 184 18.59 -3.00 1.18
C ARG A 184 19.47 -1.78 1.01
N SER A 185 19.08 -0.67 1.61
CA SER A 185 19.89 0.56 1.54
C SER A 185 21.17 0.42 2.34
N GLY A 186 21.18 -0.42 3.39
CA GLY A 186 22.28 -0.52 4.35
C GLY A 186 22.50 0.78 5.15
N LYS A 187 21.66 1.79 4.95
CA LYS A 187 21.78 3.09 5.62
C LYS A 187 21.50 2.92 7.10
N LYS A 188 22.36 3.52 7.90
CA LYS A 188 22.28 3.51 9.35
C LYS A 188 23.04 4.69 9.91
N GLU A 189 22.58 5.18 11.06
CA GLU A 189 23.35 6.12 11.85
C GLU A 189 24.54 5.43 12.54
N LYS A 190 25.57 6.19 12.88
CA LYS A 190 26.72 5.67 13.62
C LYS A 190 26.26 5.11 14.97
N GLY A 191 26.66 3.88 15.27
CA GLY A 191 26.27 3.18 16.50
C GLY A 191 24.98 2.37 16.38
N TYR A 192 24.27 2.47 15.25
CA TYR A 192 23.08 1.67 14.97
C TYR A 192 23.37 0.60 13.92
N PHE A 193 22.43 -0.34 13.78
CA PHE A 193 22.36 -1.26 12.65
C PHE A 193 21.18 -0.87 11.76
N SER A 194 21.27 -1.20 10.47
CA SER A 194 20.15 -0.95 9.55
C SER A 194 19.04 -1.96 9.85
N TRP A 195 17.84 -1.47 10.18
CA TRP A 195 16.67 -2.32 10.38
C TRP A 195 15.84 -2.36 9.11
N GLU A 196 16.15 -3.35 8.27
CA GLU A 196 15.51 -3.54 6.98
C GLU A 196 15.15 -5.03 6.81
N PRO A 197 14.19 -5.57 7.59
CA PRO A 197 13.87 -7.00 7.54
C PRO A 197 13.29 -7.41 6.19
N TYR A 198 13.49 -8.67 5.80
CA TYR A 198 12.75 -9.30 4.70
C TYR A 198 11.27 -9.43 5.04
N LEU A 199 10.47 -9.71 4.01
CA LEU A 199 9.12 -10.21 4.23
C LEU A 199 9.18 -11.43 5.14
N ASP A 200 8.31 -11.47 6.13
CA ASP A 200 8.21 -12.60 7.05
C ASP A 200 7.55 -13.75 6.30
N PRO A 201 8.22 -14.90 6.13
CA PRO A 201 7.62 -16.07 5.49
C PRO A 201 6.61 -16.79 6.40
N PHE A 202 6.46 -16.36 7.65
CA PHE A 202 5.62 -16.97 8.70
C PHE A 202 5.98 -18.43 8.97
N THR A 203 7.26 -18.72 9.07
CA THR A 203 7.78 -20.05 9.39
C THR A 203 7.65 -20.37 10.88
N ASP A 204 7.51 -21.65 11.20
CA ASP A 204 7.35 -22.15 12.58
C ASP A 204 8.62 -22.00 13.44
N ASP A 205 9.77 -21.75 12.82
CA ASP A 205 11.05 -21.51 13.50
C ASP A 205 11.26 -20.04 13.92
N ALA A 206 10.24 -19.20 13.76
CA ALA A 206 10.30 -17.80 14.19
C ALA A 206 10.56 -17.67 15.70
N LEU A 207 11.61 -16.90 16.06
CA LEU A 207 11.97 -16.66 17.46
C LEU A 207 10.91 -15.91 18.27
N LEU A 208 10.09 -15.09 17.60
CA LEU A 208 8.99 -14.35 18.20
C LEU A 208 7.75 -14.50 17.32
N ASP A 209 6.78 -15.26 17.83
CA ASP A 209 5.45 -15.34 17.27
C ASP A 209 4.40 -15.33 18.40
N LEU A 210 3.65 -14.24 18.50
CA LEU A 210 2.61 -14.04 19.50
C LEU A 210 1.21 -14.36 18.96
N ARG A 211 1.09 -14.96 17.77
CA ARG A 211 -0.20 -15.32 17.15
C ARG A 211 -1.06 -16.19 18.06
N TYR A 212 -0.44 -17.02 18.89
CA TYR A 212 -1.13 -17.90 19.84
C TYR A 212 -1.90 -17.17 20.95
N LEU A 213 -1.63 -15.87 21.18
CA LEU A 213 -2.38 -15.05 22.16
C LEU A 213 -3.77 -14.67 21.64
N ASN A 214 -3.96 -14.67 20.32
CA ASN A 214 -5.22 -14.35 19.69
C ASN A 214 -6.11 -15.60 19.62
N GLU A 215 -7.43 -15.40 19.56
CA GLU A 215 -8.36 -16.46 19.14
C GLU A 215 -7.97 -17.01 17.76
N GLN A 216 -8.39 -18.24 17.42
CA GLN A 216 -8.13 -18.75 16.07
C GLN A 216 -8.88 -17.89 15.06
N GLN A 217 -10.11 -17.49 15.39
CA GLN A 217 -10.82 -16.44 14.68
C GLN A 217 -11.48 -15.46 15.65
N ALA A 218 -11.49 -14.17 15.29
CA ALA A 218 -12.10 -13.16 16.16
C ALA A 218 -13.60 -13.45 16.33
N GLY A 219 -14.05 -13.56 17.57
CA GLY A 219 -15.43 -13.86 17.91
C GLY A 219 -15.83 -15.31 17.64
N GLU A 220 -14.87 -16.25 17.58
CA GLU A 220 -15.16 -17.70 17.46
C GLU A 220 -16.07 -18.22 18.58
N LYS A 221 -16.03 -17.56 19.74
CA LYS A 221 -16.87 -17.89 20.91
C LYS A 221 -18.24 -17.21 20.87
N GLY A 222 -18.50 -16.31 19.91
CA GLY A 222 -19.70 -15.49 19.83
C GLY A 222 -19.43 -14.00 20.08
N PHE A 223 -20.49 -13.22 20.30
CA PHE A 223 -20.39 -11.77 20.48
C PHE A 223 -19.63 -11.38 21.75
N VAL A 224 -18.78 -10.35 21.63
CA VAL A 224 -18.18 -9.66 22.77
C VAL A 224 -19.28 -9.01 23.61
N ARG A 225 -19.22 -9.20 24.93
CA ARG A 225 -20.12 -8.58 25.88
C ARG A 225 -19.35 -7.66 26.82
N ILE A 226 -20.08 -6.84 27.56
CA ILE A 226 -19.52 -5.96 28.59
C ILE A 226 -20.06 -6.43 29.95
N THR A 227 -19.18 -6.57 30.93
CA THR A 227 -19.55 -6.74 32.33
C THR A 227 -18.79 -5.73 33.18
N ASN A 228 -19.53 -4.92 33.94
CA ASN A 228 -18.98 -3.74 34.63
C ASN A 228 -18.18 -2.86 33.66
N SER A 229 -16.86 -2.85 33.80
CA SER A 229 -15.92 -2.08 32.96
C SER A 229 -14.98 -2.96 32.11
N ASN A 230 -15.33 -4.24 31.90
CA ASN A 230 -14.51 -5.18 31.14
C ASN A 230 -15.24 -5.71 29.90
N PHE A 231 -14.50 -5.91 28.82
CA PHE A 231 -14.93 -6.76 27.72
C PHE A 231 -14.77 -8.23 28.12
N ILE A 232 -15.76 -9.05 27.75
CA ILE A 232 -15.73 -10.50 27.92
C ILE A 232 -16.15 -11.19 26.63
N THR A 233 -15.62 -12.39 26.40
CA THR A 233 -16.10 -13.31 25.37
C THR A 233 -17.45 -13.90 25.77
N ALA A 234 -18.16 -14.57 24.84
CA ALA A 234 -19.49 -15.11 25.14
C ALA A 234 -19.47 -16.25 26.18
N ASP A 235 -18.33 -16.93 26.37
CA ASP A 235 -18.08 -17.90 27.45
C ASP A 235 -17.64 -17.25 28.77
N SER A 236 -17.84 -15.93 28.92
CA SER A 236 -17.59 -15.15 30.14
C SER A 236 -16.12 -15.03 30.55
N LYS A 237 -15.17 -15.27 29.64
CA LYS A 237 -13.75 -15.02 29.91
C LYS A 237 -13.38 -13.55 29.65
N PRO A 238 -12.47 -12.95 30.44
CA PRO A 238 -11.97 -11.61 30.18
C PRO A 238 -11.34 -11.49 28.78
N LEU A 239 -11.70 -10.43 28.05
CA LEU A 239 -11.10 -10.07 26.77
C LEU A 239 -10.30 -8.78 26.93
N LYS A 240 -8.99 -8.84 26.66
CA LYS A 240 -8.12 -7.66 26.58
C LYS A 240 -7.82 -7.38 25.11
N LEU A 241 -8.07 -6.15 24.69
CA LEU A 241 -7.86 -5.70 23.32
C LEU A 241 -6.57 -4.87 23.25
N PHE A 242 -5.55 -5.42 22.62
CA PHE A 242 -4.27 -4.77 22.30
C PHE A 242 -4.32 -4.33 20.84
N GLY A 243 -4.62 -3.04 20.65
CA GLY A 243 -5.00 -2.52 19.36
C GLY A 243 -4.02 -1.55 18.72
N VAL A 244 -4.10 -1.44 17.40
CA VAL A 244 -3.44 -0.40 16.59
C VAL A 244 -4.47 0.43 15.83
N ASN A 245 -4.10 1.63 15.39
CA ASN A 245 -4.94 2.43 14.50
C ASN A 245 -4.53 2.18 13.05
N LEU A 246 -5.51 2.08 12.17
CA LEU A 246 -5.34 2.06 10.72
C LEU A 246 -6.16 3.20 10.12
N GLY A 247 -5.56 3.93 9.19
CA GLY A 247 -6.30 4.85 8.34
C GLY A 247 -7.12 4.06 7.31
N TYR A 248 -8.20 4.65 6.82
CA TYR A 248 -9.05 4.00 5.84
C TYR A 248 -8.30 3.68 4.53
N GLU A 249 -7.35 4.52 4.14
CA GLU A 249 -6.46 4.34 3.01
C GLU A 249 -5.61 3.06 3.10
N ASN A 250 -5.34 2.53 4.30
CA ASN A 250 -4.66 1.24 4.43
C ASN A 250 -5.50 0.08 3.89
N LEU A 251 -6.84 0.20 3.93
CA LEU A 251 -7.77 -0.84 3.50
C LEU A 251 -7.92 -0.88 1.97
N LEU A 252 -7.45 0.16 1.28
CA LEU A 252 -7.45 0.27 -0.18
C LEU A 252 -6.26 -0.46 -0.83
N GLN A 253 -5.38 -1.05 -0.01
CA GLN A 253 -4.32 -1.92 -0.50
C GLN A 253 -4.89 -3.21 -1.11
N ASP A 254 -4.08 -3.88 -1.92
CA ASP A 254 -4.47 -5.17 -2.49
C ASP A 254 -4.67 -6.23 -1.41
N ARG A 255 -5.47 -7.25 -1.76
CA ARG A 255 -5.86 -8.31 -0.83
C ARG A 255 -4.68 -9.08 -0.22
N ASP A 256 -3.58 -9.27 -0.96
CA ASP A 256 -2.41 -10.00 -0.45
C ASP A 256 -1.68 -9.13 0.59
N SER A 257 -1.59 -7.82 0.35
CA SER A 257 -1.06 -6.86 1.32
C SER A 257 -1.90 -6.79 2.60
N ILE A 258 -3.24 -6.80 2.50
CA ILE A 258 -4.14 -6.85 3.66
C ILE A 258 -3.98 -8.16 4.44
N ASP A 259 -3.91 -9.29 3.75
CA ASP A 259 -3.70 -10.61 4.37
C ASP A 259 -2.34 -10.68 5.07
N TYR A 260 -1.28 -10.15 4.43
CA TYR A 260 0.05 -10.06 5.02
C TYR A 260 0.07 -9.15 6.26
N LEU A 261 -0.57 -7.97 6.18
CA LEU A 261 -0.72 -7.05 7.31
C LEU A 261 -1.43 -7.73 8.48
N ALA A 262 -2.54 -8.42 8.25
CA ALA A 262 -3.28 -9.13 9.28
C ALA A 262 -2.40 -10.19 9.99
N LYS A 263 -1.63 -10.97 9.22
CA LYS A 263 -0.71 -11.97 9.78
C LYS A 263 0.42 -11.34 10.58
N ILE A 264 1.06 -10.28 10.07
CA ILE A 264 2.12 -9.55 10.78
C ILE A 264 1.62 -8.96 12.10
N LEU A 265 0.44 -8.33 12.09
CA LEU A 265 -0.16 -7.76 13.30
C LEU A 265 -0.42 -8.84 14.34
N ALA A 266 -1.02 -9.96 13.95
CA ALA A 266 -1.30 -11.06 14.86
C ALA A 266 -0.02 -11.73 15.40
N LYS A 267 1.00 -11.92 14.55
CA LYS A 267 2.33 -12.39 14.97
C LYS A 267 2.99 -11.47 16.00
N LYS A 268 2.65 -10.17 15.99
CA LYS A 268 3.09 -9.18 16.98
C LYS A 268 2.16 -9.08 18.20
N GLY A 269 1.14 -9.93 18.32
CA GLY A 269 0.23 -9.98 19.46
C GLY A 269 -0.88 -8.92 19.41
N VAL A 270 -1.06 -8.24 18.27
CA VAL A 270 -2.19 -7.34 18.06
C VAL A 270 -3.44 -8.20 17.86
N ASN A 271 -4.49 -7.89 18.63
CA ASN A 271 -5.78 -8.58 18.53
C ASN A 271 -6.95 -7.62 18.31
N ALA A 272 -6.67 -6.34 18.09
CA ALA A 272 -7.66 -5.35 17.68
C ALA A 272 -7.09 -4.35 16.68
N VAL A 273 -7.93 -3.85 15.79
CA VAL A 273 -7.62 -2.70 14.93
C VAL A 273 -8.73 -1.69 15.04
N ARG A 274 -8.38 -0.40 15.11
CA ARG A 274 -9.32 0.71 14.94
C ARG A 274 -9.14 1.26 13.54
N VAL A 275 -10.12 1.02 12.67
CA VAL A 275 -10.18 1.60 11.33
C VAL A 275 -10.79 2.99 11.46
N HIS A 276 -10.01 4.01 11.09
CA HIS A 276 -10.36 5.41 11.22
C HIS A 276 -10.46 6.07 9.84
N GLY A 277 -11.68 6.25 9.35
CA GLY A 277 -11.98 7.03 8.15
C GLY A 277 -13.44 6.97 7.75
N SER A 278 -13.84 7.84 6.83
CA SER A 278 -15.22 7.98 6.41
C SER A 278 -15.66 6.90 5.42
N LEU A 279 -16.90 6.42 5.60
CA LEU A 279 -17.57 5.52 4.66
C LEU A 279 -18.58 6.21 3.74
N TRP A 280 -18.96 7.47 4.02
CA TRP A 280 -19.92 8.17 3.18
C TRP A 280 -19.36 8.50 1.80
N SER A 281 -20.25 8.56 0.81
CA SER A 281 -19.94 8.97 -0.55
C SER A 281 -19.60 10.46 -0.59
N PRO A 282 -18.56 10.86 -1.35
CA PRO A 282 -18.19 12.27 -1.51
C PRO A 282 -19.25 13.08 -2.29
N THR A 283 -20.10 12.42 -3.08
CA THR A 283 -21.13 13.05 -3.91
C THR A 283 -22.51 13.05 -3.26
N ASN A 284 -22.77 12.12 -2.33
CA ASN A 284 -24.04 12.04 -1.62
C ASN A 284 -23.83 11.60 -0.17
N LEU A 285 -23.99 12.54 0.77
CA LEU A 285 -23.76 12.30 2.19
C LEU A 285 -24.76 11.31 2.82
N SER A 286 -25.90 11.04 2.18
CA SER A 286 -26.88 10.05 2.63
C SER A 286 -26.55 8.62 2.21
N CYS A 287 -25.43 8.41 1.51
CA CYS A 287 -25.06 7.12 0.95
C CYS A 287 -23.66 6.71 1.40
N ILE A 288 -23.47 5.41 1.54
CA ILE A 288 -22.16 4.79 1.72
C ILE A 288 -21.48 4.65 0.36
N ASP A 289 -20.17 4.90 0.32
CA ASP A 289 -19.31 4.53 -0.78
C ASP A 289 -19.14 3.00 -0.82
N LYS A 290 -19.66 2.37 -1.88
CA LYS A 290 -19.72 0.91 -2.01
C LYS A 290 -18.35 0.26 -2.12
N GLU A 291 -17.39 0.93 -2.77
CA GLU A 291 -16.03 0.40 -2.89
C GLU A 291 -15.32 0.46 -1.55
N LYS A 292 -15.57 1.54 -0.79
CA LYS A 292 -15.10 1.60 0.58
C LYS A 292 -15.73 0.52 1.46
N LEU A 293 -17.03 0.29 1.34
CA LEU A 293 -17.69 -0.76 2.10
C LEU A 293 -17.12 -2.15 1.77
N SER A 294 -16.88 -2.42 0.48
CA SER A 294 -16.27 -3.66 0.00
C SER A 294 -14.87 -3.88 0.60
N SER A 295 -14.02 -2.85 0.57
CA SER A 295 -12.67 -2.89 1.14
C SER A 295 -12.68 -3.12 2.66
N LEU A 296 -13.61 -2.46 3.37
CA LEU A 296 -13.81 -2.67 4.81
C LEU A 296 -14.25 -4.11 5.12
N HIS A 297 -15.20 -4.67 4.37
CA HIS A 297 -15.63 -6.05 4.55
C HIS A 297 -14.49 -7.05 4.35
N TYR A 298 -13.66 -6.85 3.32
CA TYR A 298 -12.49 -7.71 3.11
C TYR A 298 -11.48 -7.59 4.25
N ALA A 299 -11.17 -6.36 4.69
CA ALA A 299 -10.27 -6.14 5.82
C ALA A 299 -10.78 -6.80 7.11
N VAL A 300 -12.08 -6.65 7.42
CA VAL A 300 -12.71 -7.34 8.58
C VAL A 300 -12.57 -8.85 8.45
N TYR A 301 -12.78 -9.42 7.26
CA TYR A 301 -12.59 -10.85 7.01
C TYR A 301 -11.14 -11.31 7.25
N ALA A 302 -10.17 -10.58 6.70
CA ALA A 302 -8.74 -10.90 6.84
C ALA A 302 -8.28 -10.80 8.30
N PHE A 303 -8.67 -9.74 9.01
CA PHE A 303 -8.37 -9.56 10.44
C PHE A 303 -9.06 -10.63 11.29
N LYS A 304 -10.32 -10.96 11.02
CA LYS A 304 -11.06 -12.01 11.72
C LYS A 304 -10.34 -13.35 11.64
N LYS A 305 -9.82 -13.74 10.48
CA LYS A 305 -9.02 -14.97 10.29
C LYS A 305 -7.77 -15.04 11.17
N GLN A 306 -7.26 -13.90 11.63
CA GLN A 306 -6.07 -13.81 12.47
C GLN A 306 -6.40 -13.52 13.94
N GLY A 307 -7.68 -13.68 14.34
CA GLY A 307 -8.09 -13.40 15.72
C GLY A 307 -8.08 -11.92 16.09
N ILE A 308 -8.14 -11.03 15.09
CA ILE A 308 -8.11 -9.57 15.27
C ILE A 308 -9.53 -9.02 15.16
N TYR A 309 -9.97 -8.32 16.20
CA TYR A 309 -11.25 -7.60 16.25
C TYR A 309 -11.15 -6.25 15.54
N THR A 310 -12.24 -5.80 14.89
CA THR A 310 -12.27 -4.51 14.19
C THR A 310 -13.22 -3.53 14.87
N HIS A 311 -12.68 -2.38 15.29
CA HIS A 311 -13.45 -1.21 15.71
C HIS A 311 -13.55 -0.23 14.55
N ILE A 312 -14.77 0.05 14.10
CA ILE A 312 -15.04 0.94 12.96
C ILE A 312 -15.30 2.34 13.51
N SER A 313 -14.37 3.27 13.28
CA SER A 313 -14.48 4.69 13.65
C SER A 313 -14.80 5.50 12.40
N LEU A 314 -16.08 5.50 12.02
CA LEU A 314 -16.59 6.02 10.74
C LEU A 314 -16.88 7.53 10.69
N TYR A 315 -16.73 8.27 11.80
CA TYR A 315 -16.96 9.72 11.84
C TYR A 315 -15.88 10.46 12.64
N PHE A 316 -15.47 11.60 12.11
CA PHE A 316 -14.67 12.63 12.77
C PHE A 316 -15.05 13.99 12.16
N PRO A 317 -15.34 15.04 12.95
CA PRO A 317 -15.89 16.30 12.44
C PRO A 317 -15.00 16.97 11.38
N LEU A 318 -13.68 16.81 11.43
CA LEU A 318 -12.78 17.41 10.45
C LEU A 318 -12.81 16.75 9.06
N TRP A 319 -13.50 15.62 8.90
CA TRP A 319 -13.67 14.98 7.58
C TRP A 319 -14.90 15.48 6.84
N LEU A 320 -15.80 16.19 7.53
CA LEU A 320 -17.06 16.63 6.97
C LEU A 320 -17.10 18.16 6.93
N TYR A 321 -17.12 18.70 5.73
CA TYR A 321 -17.40 20.11 5.49
C TYR A 321 -18.87 20.25 5.13
N ILE A 322 -19.67 20.96 5.95
CA ILE A 322 -21.10 21.14 5.68
C ILE A 322 -21.27 22.09 4.50
N LYS A 323 -21.95 21.59 3.45
CA LYS A 323 -22.29 22.38 2.28
C LYS A 323 -23.71 22.95 2.40
N PRO A 324 -24.01 24.11 1.79
CA PRO A 324 -25.34 24.71 1.84
C PRO A 324 -26.46 23.76 1.38
N GLU A 325 -26.20 22.93 0.37
CA GLU A 325 -27.14 21.93 -0.15
C GLU A 325 -27.52 20.84 0.88
N TYR A 326 -26.74 20.67 1.94
CA TYR A 326 -27.10 19.79 3.04
C TYR A 326 -28.21 20.37 3.90
N GLY A 327 -28.57 21.65 3.74
CA GLY A 327 -29.70 22.30 4.40
C GLY A 327 -29.65 22.20 5.92
N ILE A 328 -28.47 22.44 6.50
CA ILE A 328 -28.28 22.60 7.94
C ILE A 328 -28.32 24.11 8.23
N GLU A 329 -29.20 24.54 9.12
CA GLU A 329 -29.43 25.94 9.42
C GLU A 329 -28.16 26.65 9.92
N GLY A 330 -27.95 27.89 9.47
CA GLY A 330 -26.80 28.73 9.83
C GLY A 330 -25.49 28.38 9.11
N TYR A 331 -25.36 27.15 8.58
CA TYR A 331 -24.17 26.72 7.83
C TYR A 331 -24.08 27.29 6.43
N ASP A 332 -25.06 28.05 5.96
CA ASP A 332 -24.98 28.86 4.76
C ASP A 332 -24.20 30.18 4.99
N THR A 333 -24.28 30.75 6.20
CA THR A 333 -23.77 32.09 6.51
C THR A 333 -22.43 32.14 7.26
N ILE A 334 -22.08 31.11 8.03
CA ILE A 334 -20.83 31.09 8.83
C ILE A 334 -19.60 30.68 8.02
N GLU A 335 -18.39 31.11 8.41
CA GLU A 335 -17.16 30.72 7.70
C GLU A 335 -16.73 29.27 8.01
N ASN A 336 -16.71 28.90 9.29
CA ASN A 336 -16.32 27.56 9.72
C ASN A 336 -17.45 26.56 9.46
N LYS A 337 -17.26 25.65 8.50
CA LYS A 337 -18.24 24.62 8.17
C LYS A 337 -17.95 23.25 8.78
N PHE A 338 -17.00 23.13 9.71
CA PHE A 338 -16.75 21.87 10.41
C PHE A 338 -17.76 21.65 11.55
N PRO A 339 -18.52 20.53 11.55
CA PRO A 339 -19.66 20.33 12.45
C PRO A 339 -19.26 19.80 13.83
N PHE A 340 -18.39 20.49 14.55
CA PHE A 340 -17.99 20.11 15.91
C PHE A 340 -19.20 20.07 16.86
N GLY A 341 -19.43 18.93 17.49
CA GLY A 341 -20.53 18.70 18.44
C GLY A 341 -21.92 18.62 17.82
N LEU A 342 -22.08 18.99 16.55
CA LEU A 342 -23.38 19.08 15.88
C LEU A 342 -24.11 17.72 15.82
N ILE A 343 -23.35 16.62 15.68
CA ILE A 343 -23.88 15.24 15.68
C ILE A 343 -24.66 14.90 16.96
N PHE A 344 -24.37 15.60 18.06
CA PHE A 344 -25.04 15.36 19.34
C PHE A 344 -26.41 16.02 19.47
N PHE A 345 -26.88 16.82 18.51
CA PHE A 345 -28.21 17.44 18.61
C PHE A 345 -28.91 17.71 17.26
N GLU A 346 -28.20 17.91 16.16
CA GLU A 346 -28.78 18.22 14.86
C GLU A 346 -29.42 16.98 14.19
N PRO A 347 -30.76 16.94 14.02
CA PRO A 347 -31.45 15.77 13.48
C PRO A 347 -30.96 15.35 12.09
N LYS A 348 -30.63 16.31 11.21
CA LYS A 348 -30.23 16.00 9.83
C LYS A 348 -28.84 15.37 9.77
N LEU A 349 -27.90 15.82 10.60
CA LEU A 349 -26.59 15.19 10.68
C LEU A 349 -26.67 13.79 11.31
N ARG A 350 -27.54 13.60 12.31
CA ARG A 350 -27.80 12.29 12.92
C ARG A 350 -28.42 11.30 11.92
N SER A 351 -29.32 11.76 11.04
CA SER A 351 -29.90 10.88 10.02
C SER A 351 -28.87 10.42 9.00
N TYR A 352 -27.93 11.29 8.60
CA TYR A 352 -26.79 10.86 7.78
C TYR A 352 -25.94 9.83 8.53
N TYR A 353 -25.56 10.11 9.78
CA TYR A 353 -24.75 9.17 10.59
C TYR A 353 -25.40 7.80 10.76
N GLN A 354 -26.72 7.73 10.92
CA GLN A 354 -27.46 6.46 11.01
C GLN A 354 -27.58 5.72 9.68
N SER A 355 -27.44 6.42 8.56
CA SER A 355 -27.49 5.82 7.21
C SER A 355 -26.15 5.22 6.78
N TRP A 356 -25.05 5.62 7.43
CA TRP A 356 -23.70 5.08 7.25
C TRP A 356 -23.52 3.81 8.09
#